data_AF-A0A349BPK8-F1
#
_entry.id   AF-A0A349BPK8-F1
#
_cell.length_a   1.000
_cell.length_b   1.000
_cell.length_c   1.000
_cell.angle_alpha   90.00
_cell.angle_beta   90.00
_cell.angle_gamma   90.00
#
_symmetry.space_group_name_H-M   'P 1'
#
loop_
_entity.id
_entity.type
_entity.pdbx_description
1 polymer ?
#
loop_
_entity_poly.entity_id
_entity_poly.type
_entity_poly.pdbx_seq_one_letter_code
_entity_poly.pdbx_strand_id
1 'polypeptide(L)' 'RSIEAAGSADGAAISKAIHEMKHTGALGELEWDKKGDILHSPYVVWEVKNGKFTEYWKPGETNH' A
#
# COMPACT_ATOMS: atom_id res chain seq x y z
N ARG A 1 13.72 -0.60 -7.06
CA ARG A 1 13.37 -2.00 -6.69
C ARG A 1 12.72 -2.77 -7.82
N SER A 2 11.56 -2.40 -8.37
CA SER A 2 10.91 -3.27 -9.37
C SER A 2 11.66 -3.37 -10.71
N ILE A 3 12.37 -2.31 -11.13
CA ILE A 3 13.30 -2.36 -12.27
C ILE A 3 14.49 -3.29 -11.98
N GLU A 4 15.04 -3.22 -10.76
CA GLU A 4 16.16 -4.07 -10.32
C GLU A 4 15.72 -5.54 -10.20
N ALA A 5 14.53 -5.80 -9.68
CA ALA A 5 13.93 -7.13 -9.56
C ALA A 5 13.57 -7.73 -10.93
N ALA A 6 13.09 -6.90 -11.86
CA ALA A 6 12.81 -7.31 -13.24
C ALA A 6 14.09 -7.54 -14.06
N GLY A 7 15.25 -7.05 -13.60
CA GLY A 7 16.52 -7.13 -14.32
C GLY A 7 16.51 -6.45 -15.70
N SER A 8 15.51 -5.60 -15.98
CA SER A 8 15.29 -5.00 -17.30
C SER A 8 14.47 -3.72 -17.20
N ALA A 9 14.50 -2.93 -18.28
CA ALA A 9 13.64 -1.74 -18.45
C ALA A 9 12.33 -2.06 -19.22
N ASP A 10 12.05 -3.33 -19.48
CA ASP A 10 10.84 -3.74 -20.21
C ASP A 10 9.59 -3.53 -19.34
N GLY A 11 8.58 -2.88 -19.90
CA GLY A 11 7.39 -2.48 -19.16
C GLY A 11 6.56 -3.67 -18.64
N ALA A 12 6.51 -4.78 -19.38
CA ALA A 12 5.77 -5.97 -18.95
C ALA A 12 6.51 -6.69 -17.82
N ALA A 13 7.84 -6.80 -17.92
CA ALA A 13 8.67 -7.38 -16.86
C ALA A 13 8.61 -6.55 -15.57
N ILE A 14 8.67 -5.22 -15.67
CA ILE A 14 8.53 -4.32 -14.52
C ILE A 14 7.13 -4.43 -13.91
N SER A 15 6.08 -4.41 -14.75
CA SER A 15 4.70 -4.53 -14.27
C SER A 15 4.50 -5.84 -13.49
N LYS A 16 4.97 -6.96 -14.03
CA LYS A 16 4.95 -8.24 -13.32
C LYS A 16 5.66 -8.17 -11.97
N ALA A 17 6.87 -7.60 -11.94
CA ALA A 17 7.63 -7.46 -10.70
C ALA A 17 6.92 -6.58 -9.65
N ILE A 18 6.19 -5.54 -10.05
CA ILE A 18 5.39 -4.71 -9.13
C ILE A 18 4.28 -5.55 -8.49
N HIS A 19 3.56 -6.34 -9.27
CA HIS A 19 2.44 -7.15 -8.77
C HIS A 19 2.88 -8.34 -7.90
N GLU A 20 4.12 -8.80 -8.05
CA GLU A 20 4.68 -9.91 -7.25
C GLU A 20 5.35 -9.46 -5.96
N MET A 21 5.43 -8.15 -5.71
CA MET A 21 6.16 -7.58 -4.58
C MET A 21 5.25 -6.93 -3.55
N LYS A 22 5.61 -7.11 -2.28
CA LYS A 22 5.12 -6.30 -1.16
C LYS A 22 6.03 -5.10 -0.97
N HIS A 23 5.46 -3.92 -0.85
CA HIS A 23 6.19 -2.67 -0.73
C HIS A 23 5.93 -2.03 0.64
N THR A 24 6.92 -2.05 1.52
CA THR A 24 6.86 -1.34 2.81
C THR A 24 7.30 0.11 2.65
N GLY A 25 6.41 1.05 2.98
CA GLY A 25 6.66 2.49 2.90
C GLY A 25 6.02 3.28 4.05
N ALA A 26 5.96 4.61 3.92
CA ALA A 26 5.40 5.50 4.94
C ALA A 26 3.92 5.24 5.26
N LEU A 27 3.21 4.55 4.36
CA LEU A 27 1.80 4.17 4.49
C LEU A 27 1.61 2.72 4.99
N GLY A 28 2.69 2.03 5.37
CA GLY A 28 2.67 0.62 5.73
C GLY A 28 3.02 -0.29 4.55
N GLU A 29 2.58 -1.55 4.62
CA GLU A 29 2.75 -2.53 3.54
C GLU A 29 1.69 -2.31 2.45
N LEU A 30 2.15 -2.14 1.21
CA LEU A 30 1.32 -2.01 0.02
C LEU A 30 1.45 -3.26 -0.85
N GLU A 31 0.32 -3.69 -1.40
CA GLU A 31 0.20 -4.81 -2.34
C GLU A 31 -0.82 -4.42 -3.42
N TRP A 32 -0.60 -4.86 -4.66
CA TRP A 32 -1.39 -4.49 -5.83
C TRP A 32 -2.15 -5.69 -6.38
N ASP A 33 -3.43 -5.50 -6.69
CA ASP A 33 -4.22 -6.49 -7.40
C ASP A 33 -3.86 -6.52 -8.89
N LYS A 34 -4.43 -7.48 -9.64
CA LYS A 34 -4.14 -7.65 -11.08
C LYS A 34 -4.50 -6.45 -11.95
N LYS A 35 -5.31 -5.51 -11.45
CA LYS A 35 -5.70 -4.29 -12.15
C LYS A 35 -4.80 -3.10 -11.78
N GLY A 36 -3.92 -3.27 -10.80
CA GLY A 36 -3.08 -2.22 -10.25
C GLY A 36 -3.74 -1.43 -9.13
N ASP A 37 -4.84 -1.92 -8.56
CA ASP A 37 -5.50 -1.32 -7.40
C ASP A 37 -4.82 -1.81 -6.10
N ILE A 38 -4.78 -0.97 -5.07
CA ILE A 38 -4.21 -1.35 -3.77
C ILE A 38 -5.15 -2.33 -3.07
N LEU A 39 -4.64 -3.51 -2.70
CA LEU A 39 -5.41 -4.58 -2.03
C LEU A 39 -5.91 -4.18 -0.64
N HIS A 40 -5.08 -3.48 0.13
CA HIS A 40 -5.41 -3.01 1.47
C HIS A 40 -5.33 -1.50 1.51
N SER A 41 -6.48 -0.84 1.62
CA SER A 41 -6.57 0.61 1.74
C SER A 41 -5.77 1.10 2.97
N PRO A 42 -4.65 1.83 2.78
CA PRO A 42 -3.81 2.26 3.89
C PRO A 42 -4.34 3.54 4.57
N TYR A 43 -5.56 3.96 4.22
CA TYR A 43 -6.12 5.21 4.73
C TYR A 43 -6.50 5.08 6.20
N VAL A 44 -5.93 5.95 7.02
CA VAL A 44 -6.34 6.15 8.40
C VAL A 44 -7.02 7.51 8.46
N VAL A 45 -8.27 7.54 8.91
CA VAL A 45 -8.93 8.79 9.29
C VAL A 45 -8.46 9.14 10.69
N TRP A 46 -7.96 10.36 10.83
CA TRP A 46 -7.51 10.91 12.10
C TRP A 46 -8.50 11.98 12.57
N GLU A 47 -8.73 12.03 13.86
CA GLU A 47 -9.46 13.12 14.51
C GLU A 47 -8.54 13.89 15.47
N VAL A 48 -8.81 15.17 15.68
CA VAL A 48 -8.09 15.95 16.69
C VAL A 48 -8.91 16.01 17.96
N LYS A 49 -8.42 15.36 19.03
CA LYS A 49 -9.02 15.39 20.37
C LYS A 49 -8.03 15.97 21.36
N ASN A 50 -8.42 17.04 22.05
CA ASN A 50 -7.59 17.73 23.04
C ASN A 50 -6.20 18.14 22.51
N GLY A 51 -6.14 18.62 21.25
CA GLY A 51 -4.90 19.03 20.60
C GLY A 51 -3.96 17.90 20.16
N LYS A 52 -4.43 16.63 20.22
CA LYS A 52 -3.68 15.46 19.76
C LYS A 52 -4.40 14.80 18.57
N PHE A 53 -3.62 14.30 17.62
CA PHE A 53 -4.15 13.42 16.56
C PHE A 53 -4.40 12.03 17.15
N THR A 54 -5.61 11.53 17.02
CA THR A 54 -6.00 10.17 17.40
C THR A 54 -6.56 9.43 16.18
N GLU A 55 -6.22 8.15 16.03
CA GLU A 55 -6.81 7.32 14.99
C GLU A 55 -8.32 7.21 15.23
N TYR A 56 -9.11 7.61 14.25
CA TYR A 56 -10.57 7.59 14.31
C TYR A 56 -11.13 6.35 13.62
N TRP A 57 -10.63 6.03 12.41
CA TRP A 57 -11.13 4.91 11.63
C TRP A 57 -10.13 4.43 10.58
N LYS A 58 -10.06 3.11 10.38
CA LYS A 58 -9.31 2.45 9.29
C LYS A 58 -10.28 1.55 8.52
N PRO A 59 -10.52 1.79 7.22
CA PRO A 59 -11.33 0.90 6.41
C PRO A 59 -10.69 -0.48 6.32
N GLY A 60 -11.42 -1.53 6.73
CA GLY A 60 -10.96 -2.93 6.63
C GLY A 60 -10.43 -3.55 7.92
N GLU A 61 -10.20 -2.78 8.99
CA GLU A 61 -10.09 -3.32 10.34
C GLU A 61 -11.50 -3.49 10.93
N THR A 62 -11.99 -4.73 11.00
CA THR A 62 -13.16 -5.05 11.83
C THR A 62 -12.74 -4.95 13.29
N ASN A 63 -13.09 -3.83 13.95
CA ASN A 63 -13.09 -3.73 15.40
C ASN A 63 -14.10 -4.75 15.96
N HIS A 64 -13.62 -5.81 16.59
CA HIS A 64 -14.37 -6.59 17.58
C HIS A 64 -13.78 -6.33 18.95
#